data_AF-A0A0E3ZZZ0-F1
#
_entry.id   AF-A0A0E3ZZZ0-F1
#
_cell.length_a   1.000
_cell.length_b   1.000
_cell.length_c   1.000
_cell.angle_alpha   90.00
_cell.angle_beta   90.00
_cell.angle_gamma   90.00
#
_symmetry.space_group_name_H-M   'P 1'
#
loop_
_entity.id
_entity.type
_entity.pdbx_description
1 polymer ?
#
loop_
_entity_poly.entity_id
_entity_poly.type
_entity_poly.pdbx_seq_one_letter_code
_entity_poly.pdbx_strand_id
1 'polypeptide(L)'
;MIAKDQNQISLIEETVNTFDGNIDETTATDGLSLIDKWLTRLNDAGTENTATITDILERLRPEIDTSQRYNRTDNQQIASLLQELIEQTQKVAALPEASAEQLELSQLIATLENLHRQAVSRID
;
A
#
# COMPACT_ATOMS: atom_id res chain seq x y z
N MET A 1 11.32 -25.82 -3.42
CA MET A 1 10.73 -24.47 -3.51
C MET A 1 10.30 -24.07 -2.09
N ILE A 2 11.09 -23.24 -1.39
CA ILE A 2 10.80 -22.73 -0.03
C ILE A 2 11.36 -21.30 0.10
N ALA A 3 11.12 -20.45 -0.91
CA ALA A 3 11.64 -19.07 -0.93
C ALA A 3 10.53 -18.01 -0.93
N LYS A 4 9.25 -18.39 -1.12
CA LYS A 4 8.12 -17.44 -1.12
C LYS A 4 7.78 -16.98 0.31
N ASP A 5 7.77 -17.88 1.29
CA ASP A 5 7.39 -17.57 2.69
C ASP A 5 8.30 -16.57 3.40
N GLN A 6 9.63 -16.64 3.23
CA GLN A 6 10.54 -15.75 3.98
C GLN A 6 10.45 -14.28 3.50
N ASN A 7 10.27 -14.06 2.20
CA ASN A 7 10.05 -12.72 1.66
C ASN A 7 8.68 -12.16 2.06
N GLN A 8 7.66 -13.01 2.18
CA GLN A 8 6.34 -12.62 2.68
C GLN A 8 6.40 -12.15 4.14
N ILE A 9 6.98 -12.95 5.04
CA ILE A 9 7.09 -12.59 6.46
C ILE A 9 7.91 -11.31 6.65
N SER A 10 8.99 -11.14 5.86
CA SER A 10 9.83 -9.93 5.94
C SER A 10 9.07 -8.66 5.53
N LEU A 11 8.25 -8.72 4.48
CA LEU A 11 7.45 -7.57 4.04
C LEU A 11 6.35 -7.23 5.06
N ILE A 12 5.76 -8.26 5.66
CA ILE A 12 4.76 -8.15 6.73
C ILE A 12 5.37 -7.43 7.95
N GLU A 13 6.52 -7.91 8.44
CA GLU A 13 7.19 -7.34 9.60
C GLU A 13 7.69 -5.91 9.34
N GLU A 14 8.18 -5.62 8.13
CA GLU A 14 8.62 -4.29 7.73
C GLU A 14 7.45 -3.30 7.64
N THR A 15 6.29 -3.77 7.19
CA THR A 15 5.05 -2.98 7.18
C THR A 15 4.64 -2.65 8.62
N VAL A 16 4.56 -3.64 9.51
CA VAL A 16 4.18 -3.43 10.91
C VAL A 16 5.15 -2.48 11.61
N ASN A 17 6.46 -2.69 11.46
CA ASN A 17 7.48 -1.85 12.11
C ASN A 17 7.48 -0.41 11.60
N THR A 18 7.24 -0.19 10.31
CA THR A 18 7.13 1.16 9.73
C THR A 18 5.98 1.95 10.36
N PHE A 19 4.89 1.29 10.77
CA PHE A 19 3.66 1.95 11.24
C PHE A 19 3.39 1.87 12.75
N ASP A 20 4.09 0.99 13.50
CA ASP A 20 4.02 0.94 14.97
C ASP A 20 4.88 2.05 15.63
N GLY A 21 5.83 2.63 14.88
CA GLY A 21 6.55 3.84 15.26
C GLY A 21 5.71 5.10 15.01
N ASN A 22 5.73 6.07 15.93
CA ASN A 22 5.08 7.37 15.78
C ASN A 22 5.27 7.93 14.35
N ILE A 23 4.15 8.26 13.70
CA ILE A 23 4.08 8.60 12.28
C ILE A 23 4.75 9.98 12.07
N ASP A 24 6.00 9.98 11.62
CA ASP A 24 6.79 11.17 11.26
C ASP A 24 7.16 11.13 9.76
N GLU A 25 7.82 12.17 9.23
CA GLU A 25 8.22 12.26 7.80
C GLU A 25 8.99 11.04 7.27
N THR A 26 9.73 10.33 8.13
CA THR A 26 10.39 9.06 7.81
C THR A 26 9.40 7.97 7.41
N THR A 27 8.26 7.86 8.11
CA THR A 27 7.20 6.88 7.84
C THR A 27 6.59 7.07 6.43
N ALA A 28 6.60 8.29 5.89
CA ALA A 28 6.12 8.59 4.54
C ALA A 28 7.09 8.11 3.44
N THR A 29 8.41 8.13 3.70
CA THR A 29 9.43 7.60 2.77
C THR A 29 9.44 6.07 2.79
N ASP A 30 9.27 5.49 3.98
CA ASP A 30 9.16 4.06 4.17
C ASP A 30 7.87 3.50 3.54
N GLY A 31 6.77 4.27 3.60
CA GLY A 31 5.50 3.94 2.93
C GLY A 31 5.60 3.83 1.40
N LEU A 32 6.43 4.65 0.75
CA LEU A 32 6.68 4.59 -0.70
C LEU A 32 7.50 3.35 -1.08
N SER A 33 8.50 3.02 -0.26
CA SER A 33 9.30 1.79 -0.42
C SER A 33 8.46 0.53 -0.22
N LEU A 34 7.47 0.58 0.68
CA LEU A 34 6.50 -0.50 0.88
C LEU A 34 5.58 -0.67 -0.33
N ILE A 35 5.09 0.41 -0.93
CA ILE A 35 4.31 0.38 -2.17
C ILE A 35 5.07 -0.36 -3.29
N ASP A 36 6.36 -0.09 -3.46
CA ASP A 36 7.20 -0.75 -4.48
C ASP A 36 7.35 -2.26 -4.23
N LYS A 37 7.46 -2.65 -2.96
CA LYS A 37 7.52 -4.06 -2.57
C LYS A 37 6.18 -4.77 -2.77
N TRP A 38 5.07 -4.11 -2.50
CA TRP A 38 3.73 -4.61 -2.78
C TRP A 38 3.46 -4.75 -4.28
N LEU A 39 3.85 -3.77 -5.10
CA LEU A 39 3.76 -3.86 -6.57
C LEU A 39 4.53 -5.06 -7.10
N THR A 40 5.77 -5.26 -6.64
CA THR A 40 6.59 -6.42 -7.01
C THR A 40 5.88 -7.74 -6.62
N ARG A 41 5.36 -7.78 -5.40
CA ARG A 41 4.67 -8.96 -4.84
C ARG A 41 3.39 -9.31 -5.60
N LEU A 42 2.55 -8.33 -5.91
CA LEU A 42 1.27 -8.52 -6.60
C LEU A 42 1.50 -8.94 -8.07
N ASN A 43 2.53 -8.39 -8.70
CA ASN A 43 2.94 -8.80 -10.04
C ASN A 43 3.43 -10.27 -10.06
N ASP A 44 4.18 -10.69 -9.03
CA ASP A 44 4.63 -12.08 -8.86
C ASP A 44 3.48 -13.05 -8.49
N ALA A 45 2.38 -12.56 -7.92
CA ALA A 45 1.19 -13.36 -7.65
C ALA A 45 0.39 -13.63 -8.93
N GLY A 46 0.39 -12.70 -9.89
CA GLY A 46 -0.11 -12.91 -11.25
C GLY A 46 -1.61 -13.23 -11.34
N THR A 47 -2.41 -12.87 -10.32
CA THR A 47 -3.85 -13.17 -10.30
C THR A 47 -4.66 -12.04 -10.95
N GLU A 48 -5.73 -12.39 -11.66
CA GLU A 48 -6.64 -11.41 -12.27
C GLU A 48 -7.29 -10.51 -11.21
N ASN A 49 -7.51 -11.03 -10.00
CA ASN A 49 -8.11 -10.30 -8.89
C ASN A 49 -7.19 -9.18 -8.36
N THR A 50 -5.87 -9.34 -8.47
CA THR A 50 -4.90 -8.34 -8.00
C THR A 50 -4.56 -7.28 -9.05
N ALA A 51 -4.96 -7.46 -10.31
CA ALA A 51 -4.61 -6.56 -11.41
C ALA A 51 -5.06 -5.11 -11.14
N THR A 52 -6.29 -4.93 -10.67
CA THR A 52 -6.81 -3.58 -10.35
C THR A 52 -6.09 -2.94 -9.16
N ILE A 53 -5.62 -3.74 -8.20
CA ILE A 53 -4.81 -3.23 -7.07
C ILE A 53 -3.47 -2.74 -7.59
N THR A 54 -2.82 -3.51 -8.46
CA THR A 54 -1.56 -3.14 -9.11
C THR A 54 -1.72 -1.84 -9.91
N ASP A 55 -2.75 -1.72 -10.75
CA ASP A 55 -3.00 -0.51 -11.56
C ASP A 55 -3.14 0.75 -10.69
N ILE A 56 -3.87 0.65 -9.57
CA ILE A 56 -4.09 1.80 -8.68
C ILE A 56 -2.80 2.14 -7.90
N LEU A 57 -2.03 1.14 -7.45
CA LEU A 57 -0.72 1.35 -6.82
C LEU A 57 0.29 2.02 -7.77
N GLU A 58 0.32 1.61 -9.05
CA GLU A 58 1.18 2.22 -10.07
C GLU A 58 0.83 3.69 -10.32
N ARG A 59 -0.45 4.06 -10.21
CA ARG A 59 -0.93 5.44 -10.31
C ARG A 59 -0.64 6.25 -9.05
N LEU A 60 -0.74 5.63 -7.87
CA LEU A 60 -0.51 6.28 -6.59
C LEU A 60 0.97 6.63 -6.38
N ARG A 61 1.88 5.74 -6.77
CA ARG A 61 3.33 5.91 -6.58
C ARG A 61 3.89 7.26 -7.09
N PRO A 62 3.69 7.65 -8.37
CA PRO A 62 4.22 8.92 -8.88
C PRO A 62 3.57 10.14 -8.23
N GLU A 63 2.31 10.05 -7.79
CA GLU A 63 1.63 11.14 -7.07
C GLU A 63 2.29 11.38 -5.69
N ILE A 64 2.59 10.32 -4.95
CA ILE A 64 3.31 10.42 -3.67
C ILE A 64 4.75 10.91 -3.91
N ASP A 65 5.49 10.33 -4.87
CA ASP A 65 6.89 10.74 -5.17
C ASP A 65 6.96 12.21 -5.62
N THR A 66 6.03 12.66 -6.46
CA THR A 66 5.94 14.06 -6.92
C THR A 66 5.60 14.99 -5.76
N SER A 67 4.68 14.59 -4.88
CA SER A 67 4.33 15.39 -3.72
C SER A 67 5.52 15.61 -2.77
N GLN A 68 6.30 14.56 -2.53
CA GLN A 68 7.49 14.62 -1.67
C GLN A 68 8.62 15.44 -2.29
N ARG A 69 8.88 15.26 -3.60
CA ARG A 69 10.00 15.92 -4.29
C ARG A 69 9.78 17.40 -4.54
N TYR A 70 8.55 17.80 -4.84
CA TYR A 70 8.26 19.16 -5.31
C TYR A 70 7.46 19.99 -4.29
N ASN A 71 7.17 19.44 -3.10
CA ASN A 71 6.31 20.05 -2.08
C ASN A 71 5.01 20.61 -2.68
N ARG A 72 4.47 19.88 -3.67
CA ARG A 72 3.32 20.25 -4.48
C ARG A 72 2.34 19.11 -4.39
N THR A 73 1.60 19.10 -3.29
CA THR A 73 0.77 17.97 -2.91
C THR A 73 -0.67 18.25 -3.27
N ASP A 74 -1.21 17.51 -4.23
CA ASP A 74 -2.66 17.38 -4.37
C ASP A 74 -3.15 16.32 -3.38
N ASN A 75 -3.20 16.72 -2.09
CA ASN A 75 -3.61 15.82 -1.01
C ASN A 75 -5.01 15.25 -1.24
N GLN A 76 -5.88 15.98 -1.97
CA GLN A 76 -7.23 15.54 -2.30
C GLN A 76 -7.22 14.42 -3.33
N GLN A 77 -6.41 14.54 -4.38
CA GLN A 77 -6.22 13.48 -5.38
C GLN A 77 -5.54 12.25 -4.76
N ILE A 78 -4.51 12.43 -3.93
CA ILE A 78 -3.82 11.35 -3.22
C ILE A 78 -4.79 10.63 -2.28
N ALA A 79 -5.57 11.36 -1.47
CA ALA A 79 -6.56 10.76 -0.59
C ALA A 79 -7.62 9.95 -1.37
N SER A 80 -8.09 10.47 -2.50
CA SER A 80 -9.05 9.77 -3.35
C SER A 80 -8.50 8.46 -3.90
N LEU A 81 -7.25 8.45 -4.39
CA LEU A 81 -6.59 7.25 -4.90
C LEU A 81 -6.34 6.22 -3.78
N LEU A 82 -5.95 6.68 -2.59
CA LEU A 82 -5.74 5.82 -1.43
C LEU A 82 -7.04 5.17 -0.97
N GLN A 83 -8.15 5.92 -0.95
CA GLN A 83 -9.46 5.37 -0.61
C GLN A 83 -9.92 4.34 -1.64
N GLU A 84 -9.80 4.63 -2.94
CA GLU A 84 -10.13 3.67 -4.01
C GLU A 84 -9.33 2.36 -3.85
N LEU A 85 -8.04 2.48 -3.52
CA LEU A 85 -7.17 1.34 -3.32
C LEU A 85 -7.52 0.51 -2.08
N ILE A 86 -7.87 1.16 -0.96
CA ILE A 86 -8.36 0.49 0.26
C ILE A 86 -9.60 -0.33 -0.08
N GLU A 87 -10.59 0.28 -0.74
CA GLU A 87 -11.85 -0.37 -1.09
C GLU A 87 -11.63 -1.57 -2.02
N GLN A 88 -10.76 -1.44 -3.02
CA GLN A 88 -10.45 -2.53 -3.94
C GLN A 88 -9.67 -3.66 -3.25
N THR A 89 -8.73 -3.33 -2.37
CA THR A 89 -7.95 -4.32 -1.60
C THR A 89 -8.86 -5.09 -0.63
N GLN A 90 -9.82 -4.41 0.01
CA GLN A 90 -10.84 -5.04 0.86
C GLN A 90 -11.74 -6.00 0.06
N LYS A 91 -12.16 -5.61 -1.15
CA LYS A 91 -12.96 -6.50 -2.02
C LYS A 91 -12.20 -7.76 -2.39
N VAL A 92 -10.91 -7.65 -2.72
CA VAL A 92 -10.07 -8.81 -3.03
C VAL A 92 -9.84 -9.66 -1.79
N ALA A 93 -9.59 -9.05 -0.62
CA ALA A 93 -9.42 -9.77 0.64
C ALA A 93 -10.68 -10.54 1.10
N ALA A 94 -11.85 -10.12 0.63
CA ALA A 94 -13.12 -10.80 0.88
C ALA A 94 -13.37 -11.99 -0.06
N LEU A 95 -12.56 -12.19 -1.10
CA LEU A 95 -12.69 -13.32 -2.02
C LEU A 95 -12.19 -14.61 -1.33
N PRO A 96 -12.92 -15.74 -1.47
CA PRO A 96 -12.48 -17.03 -0.95
C PRO A 96 -11.09 -17.45 -1.45
N GLU A 97 -10.77 -17.09 -2.69
CA GLU A 97 -9.51 -17.40 -3.36
C GLU A 97 -8.32 -16.62 -2.78
N ALA A 98 -8.56 -15.50 -2.11
CA ALA A 98 -7.55 -14.66 -1.48
C ALA A 98 -7.24 -15.07 -0.03
N SER A 99 -7.80 -16.19 0.44
CA SER A 99 -7.59 -16.68 1.80
C SER A 99 -6.13 -17.00 2.12
N ALA A 100 -5.34 -17.37 1.11
CA ALA A 100 -3.90 -17.59 1.27
C ALA A 100 -3.10 -16.28 1.44
N GLU A 101 -3.65 -15.15 0.99
CA GLU A 101 -3.07 -13.82 1.04
C GLU A 101 -3.82 -12.87 2.01
N GLN A 102 -4.71 -13.40 2.85
CA GLN A 102 -5.61 -12.58 3.67
C GLN A 102 -4.85 -11.71 4.67
N LEU A 103 -3.77 -12.24 5.25
CA LEU A 103 -2.92 -11.50 6.18
C LEU A 103 -2.23 -10.34 5.45
N GLU A 104 -1.69 -10.63 4.27
CA GLU A 104 -1.02 -9.67 3.40
C GLU A 104 -1.95 -8.53 2.98
N LEU A 105 -3.13 -8.86 2.47
CA LEU A 105 -4.10 -7.87 2.03
C LEU A 105 -4.58 -7.00 3.21
N SER A 106 -4.75 -7.59 4.40
CA SER A 106 -5.12 -6.84 5.61
C SER A 106 -4.07 -5.80 6.01
N GLN A 107 -2.78 -6.12 5.83
CA GLN A 107 -1.68 -5.21 6.15
C GLN A 107 -1.46 -4.14 5.09
N LEU A 108 -1.67 -4.49 3.81
CA LEU A 108 -1.74 -3.50 2.74
C LEU A 108 -2.87 -2.50 3.01
N ILE A 109 -4.06 -2.97 3.41
CA ILE A 109 -5.17 -2.09 3.82
C ILE A 109 -4.74 -1.15 4.95
N ALA A 110 -4.14 -1.65 6.01
CA ALA A 110 -3.69 -0.83 7.14
C ALA A 110 -2.66 0.25 6.72
N THR A 111 -1.74 -0.11 5.82
CA THR A 111 -0.75 0.80 5.22
C THR A 111 -1.42 1.94 4.48
N LEU A 112 -2.38 1.59 3.62
CA LEU A 112 -3.10 2.55 2.80
C LEU A 112 -4.00 3.45 3.62
N GLU A 113 -4.67 2.92 4.66
CA GLU A 113 -5.45 3.70 5.61
C GLU A 113 -4.59 4.71 6.37
N ASN A 114 -3.35 4.35 6.70
CA ASN A 114 -2.41 5.25 7.34
C ASN A 114 -2.03 6.41 6.42
N LEU A 115 -1.60 6.10 5.19
CA LEU A 115 -1.30 7.10 4.17
C LEU A 115 -2.52 7.98 3.89
N HIS A 116 -3.72 7.41 3.87
CA HIS A 116 -4.97 8.14 3.65
C HIS A 116 -5.21 9.15 4.76
N ARG A 117 -5.07 8.75 6.03
CA ARG A 117 -5.19 9.67 7.18
C ARG A 117 -4.17 10.80 7.11
N GLN A 118 -2.92 10.51 6.72
CA GLN A 118 -1.88 11.53 6.55
C GLN A 118 -2.24 12.51 5.43
N ALA A 119 -2.67 12.02 4.26
CA ALA A 119 -3.09 12.86 3.15
C ALA A 119 -4.26 13.76 3.53
N VAL A 120 -5.31 13.18 4.16
CA VAL A 120 -6.49 13.93 4.61
C VAL A 120 -6.14 14.99 5.66
N SER A 121 -5.22 14.70 6.59
CA SER A 121 -4.79 15.68 7.60
C SER A 121 -4.11 16.93 7.03
N ARG A 122 -3.74 16.91 5.74
CA ARG A 122 -3.09 18.00 5.02
C ARG A 122 -4.01 18.66 3.97
N ILE A 123 -5.30 18.31 3.97
CA ILE A 123 -6.37 18.99 3.23
C ILE A 123 -7.04 19.95 4.23
N ASP A 124 -6.52 21.17 4.36
CA ASP A 124 -7.23 22.27 5.06
C ASP A 124 -8.38 22.81 4.21
#